data_AF-A0A9P1DN52-F1
#
_entry.id   AF-A0A9P1DN52-F1
#
_cell.length_a   1.000
_cell.length_b   1.000
_cell.length_c   1.000
_cell.angle_alpha   90.00
_cell.angle_beta   90.00
_cell.angle_gamma   90.00
#
_symmetry.space_group_name_H-M   'P 1'
#
loop_
_entity.id
_entity.type
_entity.pdbx_description
1 polymer ?
#
loop_
_entity_poly.entity_id
_entity_poly.type
_entity_poly.pdbx_seq_one_letter_code
_entity_poly.pdbx_strand_id
1 'polypeptide(L)'
;MLTKWLAILLVGWVLRHGYFASQLGTPEFTKDSWLDILDAVIFSTNLEFPYVRNPAYGFSSDGSPQKRDTWRVHAVYATFAIAFASAICSSIIYSALVPAPDDSAVAEKEVSDTLELDGNEGQMVMLYQELSDDEPGLLCADHGPRTARTGRALRQDLEGGTYLVRFTDGEEPETGIFPLHQLNPDFSKDESDTMDQPCCSGWLHLEELETGGDRLLLFERRAQVLDAFRSLLCLQLPFLVWRLYFNSFQLDFVAWGGTTMLIGKNALWGLLDIVKILSCGRPDAVLCRCRPVEYLQKATNSKLGQVWVGPSGLVAFMVEIAGSLRAKRLQHREMKIQQHIEWLITESQKTKNHQLYATRLQEVQRELVVIQEKKQFTFP
;
A
#
# COMPACT_ATOMS: atom_id res chain seq x y z
N MET A 1 28.88 -4.02 -22.20
CA MET A 1 27.94 -3.79 -21.08
C MET A 1 27.73 -2.30 -20.81
N LEU A 2 28.78 -1.51 -20.53
CA LEU A 2 28.67 -0.07 -20.21
C LEU A 2 27.90 0.75 -21.27
N THR A 3 28.20 0.57 -22.56
CA THR A 3 27.55 1.30 -23.66
C THR A 3 26.06 1.03 -23.77
N LYS A 4 25.61 -0.20 -23.47
CA LYS A 4 24.18 -0.56 -23.46
C LYS A 4 23.46 0.15 -22.32
N TRP A 5 24.05 0.13 -21.13
CA TRP A 5 23.51 0.84 -19.97
C TRP A 5 23.48 2.36 -20.19
N LEU A 6 24.52 2.94 -20.81
CA LEU A 6 24.51 4.35 -21.20
C LEU A 6 23.41 4.66 -22.21
N ALA A 7 23.17 3.79 -23.20
CA ALA A 7 22.06 3.96 -24.15
C ALA A 7 20.69 3.84 -23.45
N ILE A 8 20.53 2.87 -22.54
CA ILE A 8 19.34 2.69 -21.72
C ILE A 8 19.06 3.93 -20.85
N LEU A 9 20.11 4.46 -20.19
CA LEU A 9 20.00 5.67 -19.37
C LEU A 9 19.73 6.91 -20.22
N LEU A 10 20.34 7.03 -21.41
CA LEU A 10 20.09 8.12 -22.34
C LEU A 10 18.66 8.08 -22.87
N VAL A 11 18.17 6.91 -23.28
CA VAL A 11 16.77 6.72 -23.71
C VAL A 11 15.82 7.03 -22.56
N GLY A 12 16.08 6.52 -21.35
CA GLY A 12 15.29 6.83 -20.17
C GLY A 12 15.29 8.32 -19.84
N TRP A 13 16.43 9.01 -19.97
CA TRP A 13 16.54 10.44 -19.76
C TRP A 13 15.78 11.24 -20.83
N VAL A 14 15.93 10.88 -22.11
CA VAL A 14 15.19 11.50 -23.22
C VAL A 14 13.69 11.27 -23.09
N LEU A 15 13.25 10.08 -22.66
CA LEU A 15 11.84 9.81 -22.45
C LEU A 15 11.29 10.56 -21.24
N ARG A 16 12.04 10.64 -20.14
CA ARG A 16 11.61 11.30 -18.90
C ARG A 16 11.64 12.83 -18.97
N HIS A 17 12.64 13.39 -19.65
CA HIS A 17 12.88 14.84 -19.68
C HIS A 17 12.70 15.47 -21.07
N GLY A 18 12.58 14.67 -22.11
CA GLY A 18 12.31 15.16 -23.45
C GLY A 18 10.87 15.66 -23.61
N TYR A 19 10.64 16.31 -24.75
CA TYR A 19 9.37 16.95 -25.12
C TYR A 19 8.15 16.02 -25.04
N PHE A 20 8.36 14.70 -25.12
CA PHE A 20 7.32 13.69 -24.99
C PHE A 20 6.75 13.54 -23.58
N ALA A 21 7.49 13.86 -22.50
CA ALA A 21 6.96 13.71 -21.13
C ALA A 21 6.43 15.02 -20.52
N SER A 22 6.90 16.18 -20.99
CA SER A 22 6.51 17.46 -20.40
C SER A 22 5.19 18.03 -20.92
N GLN A 23 4.64 17.50 -22.03
CA GLN A 23 3.42 18.04 -22.66
C GLN A 23 2.32 17.01 -22.95
N LEU A 24 2.59 15.71 -22.82
CA LEU A 24 1.63 14.66 -23.19
C LEU A 24 0.95 14.09 -21.92
N GLY A 25 -0.25 14.58 -21.61
CA GLY A 25 -1.08 14.03 -20.51
C GLY A 25 -0.65 14.44 -19.11
N THR A 26 -1.23 13.80 -18.10
CA THR A 26 -0.90 14.05 -16.69
C THR A 26 0.47 13.45 -16.36
N PRO A 27 1.26 14.10 -15.48
CA PRO A 27 2.56 13.58 -15.03
C PRO A 27 2.46 12.19 -14.41
N GLU A 28 1.31 11.86 -13.83
CA GLU A 28 1.07 10.59 -13.16
C GLU A 28 0.94 9.43 -14.15
N PHE A 29 0.21 9.61 -15.26
CA PHE A 29 0.04 8.57 -16.28
C PHE A 29 1.34 8.31 -17.06
N THR A 30 2.06 9.37 -17.41
CA THR A 30 3.32 9.26 -18.17
C THR A 30 4.48 8.70 -17.37
N LYS A 31 4.45 8.86 -16.04
CA LYS A 31 5.47 8.32 -15.14
C LYS A 31 5.60 6.80 -15.21
N ASP A 32 4.51 6.08 -15.49
CA ASP A 32 4.56 4.62 -15.57
C ASP A 32 4.99 4.15 -16.97
N SER A 33 4.63 4.90 -18.02
CA SER A 33 4.91 4.53 -19.41
C SER A 33 6.39 4.46 -19.77
N TRP A 34 7.24 5.36 -19.24
CA TRP A 34 8.69 5.29 -19.50
C TRP A 34 9.36 4.10 -18.81
N LEU A 35 8.86 3.67 -17.65
CA LEU A 35 9.34 2.47 -16.96
C LEU A 35 9.03 1.20 -17.76
N ASP A 36 7.88 1.16 -18.42
CA ASP A 36 7.49 0.07 -19.31
C ASP A 36 8.39 0.02 -20.56
N ILE A 37 8.69 1.17 -21.16
CA ILE A 37 9.63 1.25 -22.29
C ILE A 37 11.02 0.77 -21.86
N LEU A 38 11.50 1.20 -20.69
CA LEU A 38 12.77 0.77 -20.14
C LEU A 38 12.80 -0.75 -19.93
N ASP A 39 11.74 -1.33 -19.37
CA ASP A 39 11.65 -2.77 -19.14
C ASP A 39 11.62 -3.55 -20.46
N ALA A 40 10.95 -3.04 -21.49
CA ALA A 40 10.99 -3.63 -22.82
C ALA A 40 12.41 -3.63 -23.42
N VAL A 41 13.15 -2.52 -23.29
CA VAL A 41 14.55 -2.47 -23.74
C VAL A 41 15.43 -3.42 -22.93
N ILE A 42 15.26 -3.53 -21.61
CA ILE A 42 15.99 -4.51 -20.79
C ILE A 42 15.61 -5.93 -21.23
N PHE A 43 14.34 -6.19 -21.51
CA PHE A 43 13.87 -7.49 -21.99
C PHE A 43 14.50 -7.90 -23.33
N SER A 44 14.85 -6.95 -24.20
CA SER A 44 15.50 -7.28 -25.48
C SER A 44 16.88 -7.94 -25.30
N THR A 45 17.50 -7.83 -24.13
CA THR A 45 18.75 -8.54 -23.81
C THR A 45 18.61 -10.06 -23.85
N ASN A 46 17.39 -10.60 -23.71
CA ASN A 46 17.12 -12.02 -23.85
C ASN A 46 17.49 -12.57 -25.25
N LEU A 47 17.53 -11.71 -26.27
CA LEU A 47 17.96 -12.09 -27.62
C LEU A 47 19.44 -12.48 -27.70
N GLU A 48 20.24 -12.09 -26.71
CA GLU A 48 21.67 -12.39 -26.65
C GLU A 48 21.95 -13.75 -26.04
N PHE A 49 20.98 -14.35 -25.38
CA PHE A 49 21.19 -15.62 -24.71
C PHE A 49 21.48 -16.75 -25.71
N PRO A 50 22.49 -17.60 -25.46
CA PRO A 50 22.88 -18.67 -26.38
C PRO A 50 21.71 -19.59 -26.76
N TYR A 51 20.82 -19.90 -25.82
CA TYR A 51 19.66 -20.76 -26.06
C TYR A 51 18.52 -20.11 -26.89
N VAL A 52 18.57 -18.79 -27.09
CA VAL A 52 17.69 -18.05 -28.02
C VAL A 52 18.40 -17.88 -29.35
N ARG A 53 19.65 -17.38 -29.31
CA ARG A 53 20.41 -16.99 -30.49
C ARG A 53 20.93 -18.18 -31.29
N ASN A 54 21.60 -19.13 -30.66
CA ASN A 54 22.30 -20.21 -31.36
C ASN A 54 21.37 -21.09 -32.19
N PRO A 55 20.16 -21.50 -31.71
CA PRO A 55 19.23 -22.29 -32.52
C PRO A 55 18.84 -21.64 -33.84
N ALA A 56 18.73 -20.31 -33.88
CA ALA A 56 18.40 -19.58 -35.11
C ALA A 56 19.50 -19.63 -36.18
N TYR A 57 20.74 -19.95 -35.78
CA TYR A 57 21.89 -20.15 -36.65
C TYR A 57 22.22 -21.64 -36.89
N GLY A 58 21.45 -22.57 -36.32
CA GLY A 58 21.70 -24.01 -36.46
C GLY A 58 22.77 -24.55 -35.50
N PHE A 59 22.99 -23.89 -34.36
CA PHE A 59 23.89 -24.35 -33.30
C PHE A 59 23.13 -24.55 -31.99
N SER A 60 23.49 -25.56 -31.20
CA SER A 60 22.98 -25.76 -29.84
C SER A 60 23.57 -24.74 -28.87
N SER A 61 23.15 -24.77 -27.59
CA SER A 61 23.79 -23.97 -26.53
C SER A 61 25.29 -24.25 -26.41
N ASP A 62 25.69 -25.49 -26.68
CA ASP A 62 27.05 -25.99 -26.48
C ASP A 62 27.90 -25.85 -27.75
N GLY A 63 27.32 -25.27 -28.82
CA GLY A 63 27.97 -25.05 -30.10
C GLY A 63 27.91 -26.22 -31.07
N SER A 64 27.28 -27.35 -30.70
CA SER A 64 27.08 -28.47 -31.61
C SER A 64 26.08 -28.13 -32.73
N PRO A 65 26.25 -28.66 -33.96
CA PRO A 65 25.28 -28.44 -35.03
C PRO A 65 23.90 -29.00 -34.65
N GLN A 66 22.85 -28.22 -34.93
CA GLN A 66 21.46 -28.66 -34.76
C GLN A 66 20.55 -28.11 -35.88
N LYS A 67 19.33 -28.65 -35.99
CA LYS A 67 18.34 -28.12 -36.94
C LYS A 67 18.03 -26.67 -36.58
N ARG A 68 18.05 -25.80 -37.59
CA ARG A 68 17.73 -24.38 -37.43
C ARG A 68 16.31 -24.22 -36.86
N ASP A 69 16.21 -23.51 -35.76
CA ASP A 69 14.95 -23.13 -35.11
C ASP A 69 14.95 -21.62 -34.84
N THR A 70 14.16 -20.87 -35.60
CA THR A 70 14.03 -19.41 -35.46
C THR A 70 12.87 -18.97 -34.58
N TRP A 71 12.03 -19.90 -34.13
CA TRP A 71 10.81 -19.59 -33.39
C TRP A 71 11.08 -18.73 -32.16
N ARG A 72 12.07 -19.12 -31.35
CA ARG A 72 12.41 -18.42 -30.09
C ARG A 72 12.84 -16.99 -30.32
N VAL A 73 13.68 -16.74 -31.34
CA VAL A 73 14.13 -15.38 -31.70
C VAL A 73 12.93 -14.54 -32.13
N HIS A 74 12.06 -15.06 -33.00
CA HIS A 74 10.88 -14.34 -33.46
C HIS A 74 9.90 -14.07 -32.32
N ALA A 75 9.69 -15.02 -31.41
CA ALA A 75 8.77 -14.87 -30.30
C ALA A 75 9.26 -13.84 -29.26
N VAL A 76 10.56 -13.85 -28.93
CA VAL A 76 11.17 -12.82 -28.05
C VAL A 76 11.12 -11.45 -28.72
N TYR A 77 11.43 -11.36 -30.03
CA TYR A 77 11.37 -10.10 -30.77
C TYR A 77 9.95 -9.55 -30.87
N ALA A 78 8.96 -10.40 -31.15
CA ALA A 78 7.55 -10.01 -31.19
C ALA A 78 7.07 -9.53 -29.81
N THR A 79 7.44 -10.24 -28.73
CA THR A 79 7.10 -9.83 -27.36
C THR A 79 7.68 -8.46 -27.03
N PHE A 80 8.95 -8.24 -27.35
CA PHE A 80 9.60 -6.93 -27.22
C PHE A 80 8.89 -5.83 -28.02
N ALA A 81 8.63 -6.08 -29.31
CA ALA A 81 8.03 -5.09 -30.20
C ALA A 81 6.60 -4.72 -29.76
N ILE A 82 5.80 -5.70 -29.35
CA ILE A 82 4.43 -5.48 -28.83
C ILE A 82 4.49 -4.69 -27.54
N ALA A 83 5.33 -5.08 -26.58
CA ALA A 83 5.49 -4.36 -25.31
C ALA A 83 5.87 -2.90 -25.53
N PHE A 84 6.93 -2.67 -26.33
CA PHE A 84 7.44 -1.33 -26.64
C PHE A 84 6.42 -0.47 -27.38
N ALA A 85 5.81 -1.00 -28.45
CA ALA A 85 4.80 -0.27 -29.22
C ALA A 85 3.56 0.03 -28.38
N SER A 86 3.10 -0.92 -27.56
CA SER A 86 1.93 -0.72 -26.69
C SER A 86 2.15 0.40 -25.67
N ALA A 87 3.34 0.49 -25.06
CA ALA A 87 3.67 1.53 -24.08
C ALA A 87 3.72 2.93 -24.72
N ILE A 88 4.30 3.05 -25.92
CA ILE A 88 4.31 4.32 -26.65
C ILE A 88 2.90 4.71 -27.11
N CYS A 89 2.16 3.76 -27.70
CA CYS A 89 0.82 4.03 -28.19
C CYS A 89 -0.15 4.38 -27.06
N SER A 90 -0.05 3.77 -25.88
CA SER A 90 -0.95 4.11 -24.75
C SER A 90 -0.76 5.54 -24.29
N SER A 91 0.48 6.02 -24.19
CA SER A 91 0.79 7.42 -23.89
C SER A 91 0.20 8.37 -24.92
N ILE A 92 0.41 8.08 -26.22
CA ILE A 92 -0.11 8.92 -27.31
C ILE A 92 -1.65 8.96 -27.29
N ILE A 93 -2.29 7.80 -27.14
CA ILE A 93 -3.75 7.69 -27.10
C ILE A 93 -4.32 8.42 -25.87
N TYR A 94 -3.70 8.25 -24.71
CA TYR A 94 -4.11 8.94 -23.48
C TYR A 94 -4.07 10.46 -23.67
N SER A 95 -2.96 11.00 -24.16
CA SER A 95 -2.81 12.44 -24.38
C SER A 95 -3.72 12.99 -25.47
N ALA A 96 -4.08 12.17 -26.46
CA ALA A 96 -5.03 12.57 -27.49
C ALA A 96 -6.48 12.61 -27.00
N LEU A 97 -6.81 11.83 -25.96
CA LEU A 97 -8.18 11.66 -25.48
C LEU A 97 -8.45 12.35 -24.13
N VAL A 98 -7.43 12.84 -23.43
CA VAL A 98 -7.61 13.53 -22.14
C VAL A 98 -8.49 14.77 -22.33
N PRO A 99 -9.61 14.90 -21.58
CA PRO A 99 -10.45 16.07 -21.68
C PRO A 99 -9.69 17.30 -21.15
N ALA A 100 -9.92 18.45 -21.79
CA ALA A 100 -9.36 19.71 -21.29
C ALA A 100 -9.90 19.99 -19.87
N PRO A 101 -9.07 20.50 -18.96
CA PRO A 101 -9.54 20.90 -17.63
C PRO A 101 -10.58 22.02 -17.80
N ASP A 102 -11.76 21.84 -17.19
CA ASP A 102 -12.75 22.91 -17.11
C ASP A 102 -12.24 23.96 -16.11
N ASP A 103 -11.83 25.13 -16.60
CA ASP A 103 -11.25 26.22 -15.81
C ASP A 103 -12.16 26.70 -14.64
N SER A 104 -13.44 26.32 -14.62
CA SER A 104 -14.42 26.66 -13.60
C SER A 104 -14.38 25.77 -12.34
N ALA A 105 -13.79 24.57 -12.37
CA ALA A 105 -13.88 23.60 -11.26
C ALA A 105 -12.81 23.78 -10.16
N VAL A 106 -11.77 24.58 -10.42
CA VAL A 106 -10.64 24.77 -9.48
C VAL A 106 -11.01 25.69 -8.30
N ALA A 107 -12.06 26.51 -8.43
CA ALA A 107 -12.44 27.50 -7.41
C ALA A 107 -13.32 26.94 -6.27
N GLU A 108 -13.99 25.81 -6.44
CA GLU A 108 -14.96 25.30 -5.45
C GLU A 108 -14.37 24.30 -4.43
N LYS A 109 -13.15 23.79 -4.65
CA LYS A 109 -12.58 22.71 -3.84
C LYS A 109 -11.87 23.17 -2.55
N GLU A 110 -11.68 24.48 -2.34
CA GLU A 110 -11.06 25.02 -1.12
C GLU A 110 -12.06 25.41 -0.01
N VAL A 111 -13.38 25.34 -0.25
CA VAL A 111 -14.39 25.93 0.68
C VAL A 111 -15.12 24.88 1.54
N SER A 112 -14.93 23.58 1.30
CA SER A 112 -15.78 22.52 1.89
C SER A 112 -15.21 21.73 3.06
N ASP A 113 -14.00 22.04 3.56
CA ASP A 113 -13.32 21.27 4.63
C ASP A 113 -13.52 21.82 6.06
N THR A 114 -14.44 22.76 6.26
CA THR A 114 -14.71 23.37 7.58
C THR A 114 -16.20 23.39 7.90
N LEU A 115 -16.75 22.28 8.41
CA LEU A 115 -17.85 22.26 9.39
C LEU A 115 -18.34 20.82 9.59
N GLU A 116 -18.15 20.27 10.80
CA GLU A 116 -19.20 19.53 11.51
C GLU A 116 -18.83 19.38 13.00
N LEU A 117 -19.75 19.76 13.87
CA LEU A 117 -19.65 19.87 15.33
C LEU A 117 -20.72 18.97 15.98
N ASP A 118 -20.27 18.26 17.01
CA ASP A 118 -20.95 17.88 18.27
C ASP A 118 -22.39 17.34 18.23
N GLY A 119 -22.50 16.02 18.38
CA GLY A 119 -23.65 15.32 18.96
C GLY A 119 -23.21 14.62 20.25
N ASN A 120 -23.87 14.94 21.36
CA ASN A 120 -23.60 14.41 22.71
C ASN A 120 -23.94 12.90 22.79
N GLU A 121 -23.05 12.06 22.26
CA GLU A 121 -23.06 10.61 22.44
C GLU A 121 -22.14 10.26 23.62
N GLY A 122 -22.60 9.37 24.51
CA GLY A 122 -21.77 8.86 25.60
C GLY A 122 -20.50 8.20 25.06
N GLN A 123 -19.36 8.47 25.68
CA GLN A 123 -18.05 8.08 25.17
C GLN A 123 -17.83 6.56 25.32
N MET A 124 -17.32 5.92 24.27
CA MET A 124 -16.99 4.50 24.27
C MET A 124 -15.70 4.24 25.04
N VAL A 125 -15.72 3.23 25.92
CA VAL A 125 -14.61 2.93 26.82
C VAL A 125 -14.41 1.41 26.88
N MET A 126 -13.16 0.98 26.88
CA MET A 126 -12.73 -0.39 27.14
C MET A 126 -12.32 -0.56 28.60
N LEU A 127 -12.79 -1.65 29.23
CA LEU A 127 -12.37 -2.02 30.57
C LEU A 127 -11.23 -3.03 30.51
N TYR A 128 -10.12 -2.73 31.19
CA TYR A 128 -9.03 -3.69 31.37
C TYR A 128 -9.05 -4.16 32.83
N GLN A 129 -9.16 -5.47 33.02
CA GLN A 129 -8.99 -6.08 34.34
C GLN A 129 -7.48 -6.19 34.60
N GLU A 130 -6.96 -5.43 35.57
CA GLU A 130 -5.53 -5.38 35.92
C GLU A 130 -4.99 -6.79 36.28
N LEU A 131 -3.83 -7.13 35.73
CA LEU A 131 -2.99 -8.24 36.16
C LEU A 131 -1.86 -7.70 37.03
N SER A 132 -1.47 -8.48 38.05
CA SER A 132 -0.41 -8.13 38.99
C SER A 132 0.96 -8.00 38.31
N ASP A 133 1.79 -7.15 38.90
CA ASP A 133 3.04 -6.56 38.38
C ASP A 133 4.24 -7.50 38.13
N ASP A 134 4.07 -8.82 38.10
CA ASP A 134 5.20 -9.75 37.99
C ASP A 134 5.15 -10.54 36.67
N GLU A 135 5.74 -9.99 35.60
CA GLU A 135 6.81 -10.63 34.80
C GLU A 135 7.03 -9.98 33.40
N PRO A 136 8.30 -9.84 32.95
CA PRO A 136 8.63 -9.35 31.62
C PRO A 136 8.88 -10.50 30.61
N GLY A 137 8.29 -10.39 29.41
CA GLY A 137 8.97 -10.82 28.17
C GLY A 137 8.41 -12.01 27.37
N LEU A 138 7.79 -11.65 26.23
CA LEU A 138 7.66 -12.33 24.93
C LEU A 138 6.83 -13.62 24.72
N LEU A 139 5.85 -13.42 23.84
CA LEU A 139 5.35 -14.27 22.73
C LEU A 139 4.43 -15.46 23.05
N CYS A 140 3.19 -15.31 22.56
CA CYS A 140 2.22 -16.32 22.15
C CYS A 140 2.01 -17.51 23.09
N ALA A 141 1.02 -17.39 23.98
CA ALA A 141 0.31 -18.54 24.52
C ALA A 141 -1.19 -18.30 24.43
N ASP A 142 -1.85 -19.24 23.74
CA ASP A 142 -3.29 -19.40 23.59
C ASP A 142 -4.03 -19.60 24.93
N HIS A 143 -5.25 -19.07 24.93
CA HIS A 143 -6.46 -19.55 25.64
C HIS A 143 -6.52 -19.56 27.20
N GLY A 144 -7.10 -18.48 27.74
CA GLY A 144 -7.78 -18.38 29.05
C GLY A 144 -8.14 -16.91 29.37
N PRO A 145 -9.35 -16.56 29.86
CA PRO A 145 -10.10 -15.40 29.36
C PRO A 145 -9.60 -14.06 29.92
N ARG A 146 -8.90 -13.30 29.06
CA ARG A 146 -8.83 -11.83 29.15
C ARG A 146 -9.99 -11.26 28.35
N THR A 147 -11.19 -11.18 28.93
CA THR A 147 -12.32 -10.50 28.29
C THR A 147 -12.22 -9.02 28.58
N ALA A 148 -11.44 -8.29 27.78
CA ALA A 148 -11.65 -6.85 27.67
C ALA A 148 -13.06 -6.65 27.12
N ARG A 149 -13.98 -6.19 27.95
CA ARG A 149 -15.38 -5.95 27.56
C ARG A 149 -15.50 -4.49 27.11
N THR A 150 -16.09 -4.28 25.94
CA THR A 150 -16.39 -2.94 25.42
C THR A 150 -17.73 -2.47 25.98
N GLY A 151 -17.82 -1.19 26.32
CA GLY A 151 -19.06 -0.63 26.85
C GLY A 151 -19.17 0.88 26.70
N ARG A 152 -20.39 1.38 26.90
CA ARG A 152 -20.67 2.82 26.99
C ARG A 152 -20.53 3.25 28.44
N ALA A 153 -19.60 4.16 28.71
CA ALA A 153 -19.40 4.69 30.05
C ALA A 153 -20.27 5.93 30.26
N LEU A 154 -21.14 5.88 31.26
CA LEU A 154 -21.94 7.00 31.74
C LEU A 154 -21.38 7.42 33.10
N ARG A 155 -21.00 8.68 33.22
CA ARG A 155 -20.45 9.19 34.48
C ARG A 155 -21.54 9.21 35.56
N GLN A 156 -21.26 8.58 36.70
CA GLN A 156 -22.24 8.40 37.77
C GLN A 156 -21.97 9.27 39.00
N ASP A 157 -20.71 9.38 39.43
CA ASP A 157 -20.32 10.20 40.57
C ASP A 157 -19.27 11.26 40.18
N LEU A 158 -19.55 12.52 40.52
CA LEU A 158 -18.66 13.65 40.30
C LEU A 158 -17.48 13.67 41.28
N GLU A 159 -17.64 13.10 42.48
CA GLU A 159 -16.65 13.18 43.55
C GLU A 159 -15.72 11.94 43.59
N GLY A 160 -16.28 10.75 43.40
CA GLY A 160 -15.53 9.48 43.37
C GLY A 160 -14.85 9.14 42.04
N GLY A 161 -15.18 9.83 40.94
CA GLY A 161 -14.62 9.53 39.62
C GLY A 161 -15.02 8.14 39.11
N THR A 162 -16.25 7.72 39.39
CA THR A 162 -16.81 6.43 38.98
C THR A 162 -17.76 6.58 37.80
N TYR A 163 -17.77 5.54 36.97
CA TYR A 163 -18.56 5.45 35.76
C TYR A 163 -19.39 4.19 35.78
N LEU A 164 -20.66 4.32 35.42
CA LEU A 164 -21.53 3.22 35.08
C LEU A 164 -21.23 2.82 33.63
N VAL A 165 -20.59 1.67 33.44
CA VAL A 165 -20.32 1.10 32.12
C VAL A 165 -21.45 0.15 31.77
N ARG A 166 -22.10 0.36 30.62
CA ARG A 166 -23.03 -0.58 30.00
C ARG A 166 -22.31 -1.35 28.90
N PHE A 167 -22.11 -2.65 29.09
CA PHE A 167 -21.40 -3.50 28.15
C PHE A 167 -22.21 -3.75 26.88
N THR A 168 -21.53 -3.87 25.75
CA THR A 168 -22.14 -4.09 24.43
C THR A 168 -22.06 -5.53 23.93
N ASP A 169 -21.42 -6.42 24.69
CA ASP A 169 -21.24 -7.84 24.34
C ASP A 169 -22.47 -8.73 24.59
N GLY A 170 -23.48 -8.22 25.32
CA GLY A 170 -24.68 -8.99 25.67
C GLY A 170 -24.46 -10.03 26.77
N GLU A 171 -23.31 -10.01 27.45
CA GLU A 171 -23.02 -10.91 28.58
C GLU A 171 -23.43 -10.30 29.93
N GLU A 172 -23.77 -11.13 30.91
CA GLU A 172 -24.07 -10.69 32.27
C GLU A 172 -22.78 -10.47 33.10
N PRO A 173 -22.68 -9.43 33.95
CA PRO A 173 -23.67 -8.36 34.13
C PRO A 173 -23.64 -7.38 32.95
N GLU A 174 -24.81 -6.87 32.54
CA GLU A 174 -24.95 -5.88 31.46
C GLU A 174 -24.35 -4.50 31.83
N THR A 175 -24.28 -4.20 33.13
CA THR A 175 -23.75 -2.95 33.65
C THR A 175 -22.84 -3.17 34.85
N GLY A 176 -21.80 -2.35 34.99
CA GLY A 176 -20.97 -2.32 36.19
C GLY A 176 -20.47 -0.92 36.51
N ILE A 177 -20.15 -0.66 37.78
CA ILE A 177 -19.60 0.62 38.23
C ILE A 177 -18.10 0.45 38.37
N PHE A 178 -17.34 1.28 37.65
CA PHE A 178 -15.89 1.18 37.60
C PHE A 178 -15.24 2.54 37.88
N PRO A 179 -14.13 2.56 38.63
CA PRO A 179 -13.34 3.77 38.78
C PRO A 179 -12.60 4.08 37.47
N LEU A 180 -12.34 5.37 37.22
CA LEU A 180 -11.69 5.84 35.99
C LEU A 180 -10.36 5.14 35.66
N HIS A 181 -9.54 4.76 36.65
CA HIS A 181 -8.25 4.12 36.37
C HIS A 181 -8.37 2.73 35.69
N GLN A 182 -9.54 2.08 35.81
CA GLN A 182 -9.84 0.82 35.13
C GLN A 182 -10.41 1.02 33.72
N LEU A 183 -10.67 2.27 33.34
CA LEU A 183 -11.25 2.67 32.07
C LEU A 183 -10.18 3.17 31.11
N ASN A 184 -10.16 2.61 29.91
CA ASN A 184 -9.35 3.09 28.81
C ASN A 184 -10.27 3.44 27.63
N PRO A 185 -10.33 4.70 27.17
CA PRO A 185 -11.14 5.05 26.00
C PRO A 185 -10.82 4.17 24.78
N ASP A 186 -11.88 3.73 24.10
CA ASP A 186 -11.76 2.90 22.91
C ASP A 186 -11.68 3.77 21.66
N PHE A 187 -10.47 4.16 21.27
CA PHE A 187 -10.21 4.89 20.03
C PHE A 187 -10.13 3.97 18.79
N SER A 188 -10.46 2.68 18.92
CA SER A 188 -10.42 1.75 17.77
C SER A 188 -11.71 1.71 16.97
N LYS A 189 -12.80 2.29 17.50
CA LYS A 189 -14.12 2.26 16.86
C LYS A 189 -14.35 3.29 15.74
N ASP A 190 -13.47 4.28 15.58
CA ASP A 190 -13.56 5.22 14.44
C ASP A 190 -13.29 4.55 13.09
N GLU A 191 -12.75 3.32 13.06
CA GLU A 191 -12.50 2.60 11.80
C GLU A 191 -13.17 1.22 11.68
N SER A 192 -13.81 0.64 12.71
CA SER A 192 -14.01 -0.81 12.71
C SER A 192 -15.29 -1.45 13.25
N ASP A 193 -16.33 -0.71 13.66
CA ASP A 193 -17.45 -1.32 14.42
C ASP A 193 -18.87 -1.13 13.87
N THR A 194 -19.02 -0.89 12.57
CA THR A 194 -20.13 -1.54 11.86
C THR A 194 -19.60 -2.87 11.33
N MET A 195 -19.80 -3.94 12.11
CA MET A 195 -19.58 -5.33 11.67
C MET A 195 -20.36 -5.69 10.39
N ASP A 196 -21.26 -4.81 9.96
CA ASP A 196 -22.02 -4.90 8.70
C ASP A 196 -21.28 -4.35 7.48
N GLN A 197 -20.08 -3.76 7.62
CA GLN A 197 -19.31 -3.37 6.44
C GLN A 197 -18.83 -4.63 5.72
N PRO A 198 -19.20 -4.81 4.44
CA PRO A 198 -18.85 -6.02 3.70
C PRO A 198 -17.33 -6.19 3.68
N CYS A 199 -16.88 -7.42 3.94
CA CYS A 199 -15.45 -7.81 3.94
C CYS A 199 -14.72 -7.37 2.66
N CYS A 200 -15.46 -7.24 1.56
CA CYS A 200 -15.02 -6.70 0.28
C CYS A 200 -15.94 -5.55 -0.13
N SER A 201 -15.41 -4.35 -0.35
CA SER A 201 -16.15 -3.21 -0.89
C SER A 201 -15.36 -2.54 -2.02
N GLY A 202 -16.06 -2.03 -3.03
CA GLY A 202 -15.41 -1.32 -4.15
C GLY A 202 -14.76 -2.22 -5.20
N TRP A 203 -15.13 -3.50 -5.28
CA TRP A 203 -14.60 -4.45 -6.27
C TRP A 203 -15.64 -4.77 -7.33
N LEU A 204 -15.21 -4.87 -8.59
CA LEU A 204 -16.02 -5.29 -9.74
C LEU A 204 -17.27 -4.43 -10.00
N HIS A 205 -17.32 -3.20 -9.46
CA HIS A 205 -18.38 -2.24 -9.73
C HIS A 205 -18.13 -1.49 -11.04
N LEU A 206 -18.39 -2.17 -12.16
CA LEU A 206 -18.22 -1.59 -13.50
C LEU A 206 -19.07 -0.34 -13.73
N GLU A 207 -20.22 -0.24 -13.06
CA GLU A 207 -21.12 0.93 -13.13
C GLU A 207 -20.42 2.24 -12.73
N GLU A 208 -19.41 2.17 -11.87
CA GLU A 208 -18.63 3.34 -11.44
C GLU A 208 -17.61 3.83 -12.47
N LEU A 209 -17.32 3.01 -13.48
CA LEU A 209 -16.60 3.48 -14.66
C LEU A 209 -17.53 4.29 -15.56
N GLU A 210 -18.84 4.09 -15.49
CA GLU A 210 -19.83 4.71 -16.36
C GLU A 210 -20.53 5.93 -15.73
N THR A 211 -20.75 5.88 -14.41
CA THR A 211 -21.63 6.80 -13.70
C THR A 211 -20.97 7.40 -12.46
N GLY A 212 -21.24 8.69 -12.21
CA GLY A 212 -20.84 9.41 -11.01
C GLY A 212 -19.54 10.20 -11.13
N GLY A 213 -19.58 11.46 -10.68
CA GLY A 213 -18.39 12.32 -10.54
C GLY A 213 -18.04 13.17 -11.76
N ASP A 214 -16.94 13.89 -11.63
CA ASP A 214 -16.35 14.73 -12.66
C ASP A 214 -15.93 13.89 -13.89
N ARG A 215 -16.16 14.43 -15.09
CA ARG A 215 -15.79 13.79 -16.36
C ARG A 215 -14.30 13.48 -16.43
N LEU A 216 -13.47 14.36 -15.89
CA LEU A 216 -12.02 14.16 -15.85
C LEU A 216 -11.67 12.95 -14.96
N LEU A 217 -12.26 12.85 -13.77
CA LEU A 217 -12.04 11.72 -12.85
C LEU A 217 -12.50 10.39 -13.48
N LEU A 218 -13.64 10.36 -14.15
CA LEU A 218 -14.11 9.16 -14.86
C LEU A 218 -13.16 8.77 -16.00
N PHE A 219 -12.66 9.74 -16.76
CA PHE A 219 -11.67 9.50 -17.80
C PHE A 219 -10.38 8.91 -17.22
N GLU A 220 -9.85 9.48 -16.14
CA GLU A 220 -8.63 9.01 -15.49
C GLU A 220 -8.79 7.58 -14.97
N ARG A 221 -9.91 7.25 -14.32
CA ARG A 221 -10.19 5.88 -13.86
C ARG A 221 -10.20 4.88 -15.02
N ARG A 222 -10.92 5.20 -16.11
CA ARG A 222 -10.97 4.34 -17.31
C ARG A 222 -9.59 4.16 -17.92
N ALA A 223 -8.84 5.25 -18.04
CA ALA A 223 -7.48 5.22 -18.56
C ALA A 223 -6.55 4.35 -17.71
N GLN A 224 -6.62 4.46 -16.37
CA GLN A 224 -5.84 3.65 -15.45
C GLN A 224 -6.18 2.15 -15.56
N VAL A 225 -7.46 1.80 -15.70
CA VAL A 225 -7.89 0.40 -15.87
C VAL A 225 -7.42 -0.15 -17.22
N LEU A 226 -7.59 0.61 -18.31
CA LEU A 226 -7.12 0.21 -19.63
C LEU A 226 -5.59 0.07 -19.69
N ASP A 227 -4.87 0.98 -19.04
CA ASP A 227 -3.42 0.90 -18.95
C ASP A 227 -2.95 -0.29 -18.11
N ALA A 228 -3.65 -0.62 -17.02
CA ALA A 228 -3.39 -1.84 -16.25
C ALA A 228 -3.61 -3.11 -17.09
N PHE A 229 -4.68 -3.18 -17.89
CA PHE A 229 -4.90 -4.30 -18.83
C PHE A 229 -3.77 -4.43 -19.84
N ARG A 230 -3.35 -3.30 -20.45
CA ARG A 230 -2.23 -3.27 -21.39
C ARG A 230 -0.94 -3.73 -20.71
N SER A 231 -0.59 -3.15 -19.56
CA SER A 231 0.65 -3.49 -18.86
C SER A 231 0.66 -4.97 -18.48
N LEU A 232 -0.44 -5.50 -17.93
CA LEU A 232 -0.56 -6.91 -17.58
C LEU A 232 -0.36 -7.84 -18.79
N LEU A 233 -1.07 -7.59 -19.90
CA LEU A 233 -1.12 -8.50 -21.05
C LEU A 233 0.05 -8.33 -22.02
N CYS A 234 0.62 -7.14 -22.14
CA CYS A 234 1.69 -6.85 -23.10
C CYS A 234 3.08 -6.79 -22.47
N LEU A 235 3.19 -6.59 -21.15
CA LEU A 235 4.47 -6.51 -20.45
C LEU A 235 4.58 -7.55 -19.32
N GLN A 236 3.79 -7.40 -18.25
CA GLN A 236 4.06 -8.11 -17.00
C GLN A 236 3.97 -9.63 -17.18
N LEU A 237 2.86 -10.13 -17.72
CA LEU A 237 2.65 -11.57 -17.88
C LEU A 237 3.57 -12.19 -18.94
N PRO A 238 3.72 -11.64 -20.16
CA PRO A 238 4.67 -12.17 -21.13
C PRO A 238 6.11 -12.17 -20.62
N PHE A 239 6.56 -11.09 -19.96
CA PHE A 239 7.93 -11.00 -19.46
C PHE A 239 8.15 -11.97 -18.31
N LEU A 240 7.18 -12.11 -17.41
CA LEU A 240 7.23 -13.09 -16.33
C LEU A 240 7.35 -14.52 -16.90
N VAL A 241 6.53 -14.88 -17.89
CA VAL A 241 6.56 -16.21 -18.53
C VAL A 241 7.92 -16.46 -19.19
N TRP A 242 8.44 -15.51 -19.95
CA TRP A 242 9.76 -15.65 -20.59
C TRP A 242 10.89 -15.72 -19.57
N ARG A 243 10.86 -14.88 -18.53
CA ARG A 243 11.87 -14.89 -17.47
C ARG A 243 11.83 -16.21 -16.70
N LEU A 244 10.66 -16.74 -16.39
CA LEU A 244 10.53 -18.06 -15.78
C LEU A 244 11.05 -19.15 -16.72
N TYR A 245 10.65 -19.15 -18.00
CA TYR A 245 11.06 -20.14 -18.99
C TYR A 245 12.60 -20.18 -19.19
N PHE A 246 13.23 -19.02 -19.19
CA PHE A 246 14.67 -18.89 -19.41
C PHE A 246 15.52 -19.11 -18.15
N ASN A 247 15.01 -18.78 -16.97
CA ASN A 247 15.79 -18.81 -15.72
C ASN A 247 15.46 -19.99 -14.81
N SER A 248 14.39 -20.75 -15.07
CA SER A 248 14.07 -21.97 -14.33
C SER A 248 15.17 -23.03 -14.39
N PHE A 249 16.15 -22.90 -15.30
CA PHE A 249 17.21 -23.88 -15.54
C PHE A 249 18.62 -23.39 -15.20
N GLN A 250 18.81 -22.16 -14.72
CA GLN A 250 20.13 -21.61 -14.39
C GLN A 250 20.18 -21.17 -12.92
N LEU A 251 20.57 -22.09 -12.02
CA LEU A 251 20.80 -21.82 -10.60
C LEU A 251 22.20 -21.21 -10.36
N ASP A 252 22.50 -20.07 -10.99
CA ASP A 252 23.71 -19.31 -10.67
C ASP A 252 23.42 -18.31 -9.56
N PHE A 253 23.86 -18.56 -8.32
CA PHE A 253 23.57 -17.75 -7.13
C PHE A 253 23.92 -16.25 -7.27
N VAL A 254 24.92 -15.90 -8.07
CA VAL A 254 25.35 -14.49 -8.29
C VAL A 254 24.53 -13.81 -9.40
N ALA A 255 24.17 -14.54 -10.46
CA ALA A 255 23.23 -14.07 -11.48
C ALA A 255 21.78 -14.05 -10.98
N TRP A 256 21.49 -14.86 -9.95
CA TRP A 256 20.20 -15.01 -9.31
C TRP A 256 19.64 -13.70 -8.78
N GLY A 257 20.50 -12.79 -8.31
CA GLY A 257 20.07 -11.47 -7.85
C GLY A 257 19.33 -10.73 -8.96
N GLY A 258 19.98 -10.50 -10.10
CA GLY A 258 19.41 -9.70 -11.18
C GLY A 258 18.11 -10.28 -11.75
N THR A 259 18.09 -11.57 -12.07
CA THR A 259 16.91 -12.13 -12.75
C THR A 259 15.73 -12.40 -11.81
N THR A 260 15.99 -12.91 -10.60
CA THR A 260 14.91 -13.14 -9.61
C THR A 260 14.20 -11.83 -9.26
N MET A 261 14.92 -10.71 -9.31
CA MET A 261 14.35 -9.38 -9.08
C MET A 261 13.46 -8.93 -10.21
N LEU A 262 13.88 -9.15 -11.45
CA LEU A 262 13.06 -8.88 -12.62
C LEU A 262 11.79 -9.74 -12.65
N ILE A 263 11.87 -11.00 -12.20
CA ILE A 263 10.71 -11.88 -11.98
C ILE A 263 9.80 -11.32 -10.89
N GLY A 264 10.36 -11.00 -9.71
CA GLY A 264 9.63 -10.39 -8.61
C GLY A 264 8.97 -9.08 -8.99
N LYS A 265 9.63 -8.29 -9.85
CA LYS A 265 9.11 -7.05 -10.42
C LYS A 265 7.86 -7.35 -11.26
N ASN A 266 7.95 -8.22 -12.27
CA ASN A 266 6.77 -8.49 -13.10
C ASN A 266 5.63 -9.12 -12.29
N ALA A 267 5.94 -9.93 -11.29
CA ALA A 267 4.93 -10.50 -10.40
C ALA A 267 4.22 -9.42 -9.56
N LEU A 268 4.98 -8.50 -8.93
CA LEU A 268 4.43 -7.44 -8.10
C LEU A 268 3.64 -6.42 -8.93
N TRP A 269 4.16 -5.99 -10.08
CA TRP A 269 3.46 -5.08 -10.99
C TRP A 269 2.24 -5.76 -11.63
N GLY A 270 2.35 -7.02 -12.05
CA GLY A 270 1.20 -7.78 -12.54
C GLY A 270 0.12 -7.97 -11.47
N LEU A 271 0.49 -8.17 -10.21
CA LEU A 271 -0.47 -8.19 -9.10
C LEU A 271 -1.15 -6.83 -8.90
N LEU A 272 -0.38 -5.73 -8.96
CA LEU A 272 -0.93 -4.39 -8.91
C LEU A 272 -1.91 -4.14 -10.06
N ASP A 273 -1.59 -4.56 -11.28
CA ASP A 273 -2.47 -4.41 -12.45
C ASP A 273 -3.76 -5.22 -12.28
N ILE A 274 -3.67 -6.47 -11.82
CA ILE A 274 -4.85 -7.29 -11.50
C ILE A 274 -5.72 -6.59 -10.45
N VAL A 275 -5.11 -6.08 -9.38
CA VAL A 275 -5.84 -5.39 -8.32
C VAL A 275 -6.49 -4.09 -8.82
N LYS A 276 -5.80 -3.29 -9.64
CA LYS A 276 -6.38 -2.10 -10.30
C LYS A 276 -7.56 -2.45 -11.22
N ILE A 277 -7.45 -3.52 -11.99
CA ILE A 277 -8.51 -4.01 -12.88
C ILE A 277 -9.72 -4.44 -12.05
N LEU A 278 -9.50 -5.26 -11.02
CA LEU A 278 -10.57 -5.79 -10.16
C LEU A 278 -11.22 -4.69 -9.31
N SER A 279 -10.49 -3.64 -8.92
CA SER A 279 -11.04 -2.47 -8.22
C SER A 279 -11.65 -1.44 -9.16
N CYS A 280 -11.65 -1.68 -10.48
CA CYS A 280 -12.09 -0.71 -11.48
C CYS A 280 -11.42 0.68 -11.33
N GLY A 281 -10.15 0.70 -10.92
CA GLY A 281 -9.38 1.93 -10.71
C GLY A 281 -9.68 2.66 -9.40
N ARG A 282 -10.53 2.12 -8.51
CA ARG A 282 -10.77 2.69 -7.19
C ARG A 282 -9.56 2.52 -6.27
N PRO A 283 -8.98 3.59 -5.71
CA PRO A 283 -7.89 3.48 -4.74
C PRO A 283 -8.39 3.07 -3.34
N ASP A 284 -9.67 3.28 -3.05
CA ASP A 284 -10.31 3.06 -1.76
C ASP A 284 -10.94 1.66 -1.61
N ALA A 285 -10.85 0.80 -2.63
CA ALA A 285 -11.37 -0.56 -2.57
C ALA A 285 -10.75 -1.34 -1.40
N VAL A 286 -11.62 -1.96 -0.59
CA VAL A 286 -11.23 -2.66 0.64
C VAL A 286 -11.40 -4.16 0.46
N LEU A 287 -10.37 -4.93 0.78
CA LEU A 287 -10.38 -6.39 0.81
C LEU A 287 -9.85 -6.84 2.18
N CYS A 288 -10.69 -7.54 2.96
CA CYS A 288 -10.34 -8.01 4.30
C CYS A 288 -9.79 -6.89 5.20
N ARG A 289 -10.45 -5.72 5.20
CA ARG A 289 -10.03 -4.49 5.93
C ARG A 289 -8.68 -3.88 5.48
N CYS A 290 -8.11 -4.34 4.38
CA CYS A 290 -6.93 -3.76 3.77
C CYS A 290 -7.31 -3.00 2.49
N ARG A 291 -6.56 -1.93 2.16
CA ARG A 291 -6.67 -1.22 0.87
C ARG A 291 -5.53 -1.67 -0.06
N PRO A 292 -5.66 -2.82 -0.74
CA PRO A 292 -4.53 -3.42 -1.44
C PRO A 292 -3.98 -2.54 -2.57
N VAL A 293 -4.81 -1.76 -3.25
CA VAL A 293 -4.36 -0.80 -4.28
C VAL A 293 -3.39 0.21 -3.67
N GLU A 294 -3.77 0.85 -2.56
CA GLU A 294 -2.94 1.84 -1.86
C GLU A 294 -1.62 1.22 -1.37
N TYR A 295 -1.68 0.01 -0.78
CA TYR A 295 -0.48 -0.68 -0.30
C TYR A 295 0.47 -1.04 -1.45
N LEU A 296 -0.04 -1.63 -2.54
CA LEU A 296 0.75 -2.01 -3.70
C LEU A 296 1.29 -0.79 -4.46
N GLN A 297 0.50 0.28 -4.58
CA GLN A 297 0.94 1.54 -5.18
C GLN A 297 2.02 2.23 -4.34
N LYS A 298 1.88 2.27 -3.00
CA LYS A 298 2.94 2.78 -2.12
C LYS A 298 4.21 1.96 -2.28
N ALA A 299 4.04 0.66 -2.43
CA ALA A 299 5.13 -0.24 -2.67
C ALA A 299 5.88 0.06 -3.99
N THR A 300 5.16 0.20 -5.10
CA THR A 300 5.78 0.46 -6.41
C THR A 300 6.31 1.90 -6.53
N ASN A 301 5.68 2.88 -5.86
CA ASN A 301 6.10 4.28 -5.89
C ASN A 301 7.22 4.64 -4.91
N SER A 302 7.59 3.74 -3.99
CA SER A 302 8.62 4.05 -3.00
C SER A 302 9.94 4.42 -3.70
N LYS A 303 10.80 5.21 -3.04
CA LYS A 303 12.13 5.57 -3.61
C LYS A 303 12.92 4.32 -3.94
N LEU A 304 12.70 3.25 -3.17
CA LEU A 304 13.28 1.94 -3.40
C LEU A 304 12.58 1.20 -4.54
N GLY A 305 11.26 1.35 -4.67
CA GLY A 305 10.42 1.04 -5.85
C GLY A 305 10.98 1.54 -7.18
N GLN A 306 11.50 2.76 -7.21
CA GLN A 306 12.16 3.35 -8.38
C GLN A 306 13.60 2.85 -8.60
N VAL A 307 14.23 2.28 -7.56
CA VAL A 307 15.60 1.73 -7.56
C VAL A 307 15.61 0.22 -7.81
N TRP A 308 14.49 -0.38 -8.25
CA TRP A 308 14.38 -1.79 -8.69
C TRP A 308 15.28 -2.19 -9.88
N VAL A 309 16.20 -1.31 -10.29
CA VAL A 309 17.29 -1.61 -11.23
C VAL A 309 18.43 -2.41 -10.54
N GLY A 310 18.32 -2.80 -9.26
CA GLY A 310 19.32 -3.66 -8.63
C GLY A 310 18.98 -4.31 -7.28
N PRO A 311 19.86 -5.24 -6.82
CA PRO A 311 19.62 -6.10 -5.65
C PRO A 311 19.46 -5.48 -4.29
N SER A 312 20.03 -4.31 -4.08
CA SER A 312 19.85 -3.56 -2.84
C SER A 312 18.42 -3.01 -2.70
N GLY A 313 17.69 -2.81 -3.81
CA GLY A 313 16.35 -2.20 -3.81
C GLY A 313 15.27 -3.08 -3.17
N LEU A 314 15.32 -4.40 -3.39
CA LEU A 314 14.28 -5.34 -2.91
C LEU A 314 14.42 -5.65 -1.41
N VAL A 315 15.66 -5.80 -0.93
CA VAL A 315 15.92 -5.92 0.52
C VAL A 315 15.50 -4.64 1.22
N ALA A 316 15.87 -3.50 0.67
CA ALA A 316 15.48 -2.21 1.23
C ALA A 316 13.95 -2.02 1.18
N PHE A 317 13.28 -2.47 0.12
CA PHE A 317 11.82 -2.44 -0.02
C PHE A 317 11.10 -3.30 1.03
N MET A 318 11.57 -4.54 1.25
CA MET A 318 11.02 -5.40 2.30
C MET A 318 11.26 -4.81 3.69
N VAL A 319 12.44 -4.21 3.91
CA VAL A 319 12.77 -3.46 5.13
C VAL A 319 11.90 -2.20 5.26
N GLU A 320 11.56 -1.53 4.17
CA GLU A 320 10.70 -0.35 4.13
C GLU A 320 9.23 -0.71 4.35
N ILE A 321 8.73 -1.84 3.83
CA ILE A 321 7.38 -2.33 4.14
C ILE A 321 7.31 -2.73 5.61
N ALA A 322 8.26 -3.55 6.08
CA ALA A 322 8.30 -3.95 7.49
C ALA A 322 8.46 -2.73 8.41
N GLY A 323 9.33 -1.80 8.02
CA GLY A 323 9.60 -0.54 8.69
C GLY A 323 8.39 0.38 8.71
N SER A 324 7.75 0.64 7.56
CA SER A 324 6.58 1.51 7.45
C SER A 324 5.34 0.92 8.13
N LEU A 325 5.13 -0.39 8.10
CA LEU A 325 4.07 -1.05 8.88
C LEU A 325 4.33 -0.87 10.38
N ARG A 326 5.58 -1.04 10.82
CA ARG A 326 5.97 -0.79 12.20
C ARG A 326 5.86 0.70 12.58
N ALA A 327 6.23 1.61 11.68
CA ALA A 327 6.14 3.05 11.84
C ALA A 327 4.68 3.48 12.03
N LYS A 328 3.80 3.03 11.14
CA LYS A 328 2.36 3.28 11.20
C LYS A 328 1.76 2.71 12.49
N ARG A 329 2.13 1.50 12.90
CA ARG A 329 1.69 0.93 14.18
C ARG A 329 2.14 1.78 15.37
N LEU A 330 3.39 2.28 15.36
CA LEU A 330 3.90 3.15 16.41
C LEU A 330 3.23 4.53 16.40
N GLN A 331 3.04 5.15 15.24
CA GLN A 331 2.32 6.43 15.09
C GLN A 331 0.86 6.31 15.52
N HIS A 332 0.18 5.23 15.13
CA HIS A 332 -1.19 4.97 15.55
C HIS A 332 -1.29 4.76 17.06
N ARG A 333 -0.32 4.06 17.66
CA ARG A 333 -0.25 3.90 19.13
C ARG A 333 0.08 5.23 19.82
N GLU A 334 0.95 6.05 19.26
CA GLU A 334 1.27 7.41 19.73
C GLU A 334 0.02 8.30 19.73
N MET A 335 -0.74 8.33 18.62
CA MET A 335 -2.01 9.06 18.54
C MET A 335 -3.02 8.57 19.58
N LYS A 336 -3.16 7.25 19.75
CA LYS A 336 -4.06 6.68 20.79
C LYS A 336 -3.69 7.11 22.20
N ILE A 337 -2.39 7.17 22.51
CA ILE A 337 -1.93 7.64 23.82
C ILE A 337 -2.14 9.15 23.98
N GLN A 338 -1.92 9.95 22.93
CA GLN A 338 -2.19 11.38 22.97
C GLN A 338 -3.68 11.67 23.20
N GLN A 339 -4.56 10.99 22.47
CA GLN A 339 -6.00 11.06 22.69
C GLN A 339 -6.40 10.62 24.11
N HIS A 340 -5.73 9.59 24.65
CA HIS A 340 -5.93 9.17 26.04
C HIS A 340 -5.53 10.28 27.03
N ILE A 341 -4.39 10.94 26.82
CA ILE A 341 -3.93 12.05 27.66
C ILE A 341 -4.92 13.21 27.59
N GLU A 342 -5.36 13.60 26.40
CA GLU A 342 -6.35 14.67 26.21
C GLU A 342 -7.68 14.35 26.91
N TRP A 343 -8.13 13.10 26.83
CA TRP A 343 -9.30 12.62 27.55
C TRP A 343 -9.11 12.71 29.08
N LEU A 344 -7.98 12.24 29.62
CA LEU A 344 -7.67 12.34 31.05
C LEU A 344 -7.61 13.80 31.53
N ILE A 345 -7.02 14.69 30.75
CA ILE A 345 -6.97 16.13 31.06
C ILE A 345 -8.41 16.69 31.13
N THR A 346 -9.21 16.40 30.12
CA THR A 346 -10.61 16.85 30.03
C THR A 346 -11.45 16.33 31.21
N GLU A 347 -11.27 15.07 31.61
CA GLU A 347 -11.98 14.51 32.77
C GLU A 347 -11.44 15.00 34.12
N SER A 348 -10.15 15.31 34.21
CA SER A 348 -9.54 15.89 35.43
C SER A 348 -10.06 17.30 35.73
N GLN A 349 -10.42 18.07 34.69
CA GLN A 349 -11.03 19.39 34.85
C GLN A 349 -12.47 19.32 35.36
N LYS A 350 -13.16 18.21 35.09
CA LYS A 350 -14.55 18.00 35.49
C LYS A 350 -14.68 17.41 36.90
N THR A 351 -13.61 16.98 37.55
CA THR A 351 -13.63 16.29 38.87
C THR A 351 -12.91 17.09 39.96
N LYS A 352 -13.29 16.89 41.23
CA LYS A 352 -12.59 17.49 42.39
C LYS A 352 -11.35 16.70 42.82
N ASN A 353 -11.27 15.42 42.45
CA ASN A 353 -10.22 14.50 42.92
C ASN A 353 -9.00 14.48 41.98
N HIS A 354 -8.25 15.58 41.94
CA HIS A 354 -7.12 15.76 41.02
C HIS A 354 -5.97 14.74 41.22
N GLN A 355 -5.83 14.16 42.42
CA GLN A 355 -4.72 13.24 42.72
C GLN A 355 -4.82 11.94 41.93
N LEU A 356 -6.03 11.37 41.79
CA LEU A 356 -6.23 10.10 41.08
C LEU A 356 -5.91 10.24 39.58
N TYR A 357 -6.28 11.36 38.97
CA TYR A 357 -5.97 11.67 37.57
C TYR A 357 -4.48 11.96 37.37
N ALA A 358 -3.83 12.63 38.31
CA ALA A 358 -2.42 12.97 38.21
C ALA A 358 -1.54 11.71 38.12
N THR A 359 -1.81 10.68 38.93
CA THR A 359 -1.08 9.40 38.89
C THR A 359 -1.24 8.72 37.54
N ARG A 360 -2.47 8.57 37.05
CA ARG A 360 -2.74 7.90 35.77
C ARG A 360 -2.17 8.68 34.58
N LEU A 361 -2.27 10.00 34.60
CA LEU A 361 -1.70 10.86 33.58
C LEU A 361 -0.16 10.72 33.54
N GLN A 362 0.49 10.59 34.69
CA GLN A 362 1.93 10.33 34.76
C GLN A 362 2.30 8.97 34.15
N GLU A 363 1.52 7.91 34.39
CA GLU A 363 1.72 6.59 33.78
C GLU A 363 1.61 6.62 32.27
N VAL A 364 0.53 7.21 31.74
CA VAL A 364 0.27 7.31 30.30
C VAL A 364 1.32 8.20 29.62
N GLN A 365 1.78 9.26 30.27
CA GLN A 365 2.89 10.08 29.78
C GLN A 365 4.21 9.29 29.71
N ARG A 366 4.50 8.43 30.69
CA ARG A 366 5.68 7.54 30.62
C ARG A 366 5.57 6.57 29.44
N GLU A 367 4.38 6.03 29.18
CA GLU A 367 4.18 5.17 28.02
C GLU A 367 4.40 5.93 26.69
N LEU A 368 3.95 7.18 26.60
CA LEU A 368 4.21 8.04 25.44
C LEU A 368 5.72 8.21 25.20
N VAL A 369 6.48 8.49 26.26
CA VAL A 369 7.95 8.63 26.19
C VAL A 369 8.59 7.34 25.68
N VAL A 370 8.20 6.18 26.20
CA VAL A 370 8.71 4.87 25.74
C VAL A 370 8.40 4.64 24.25
N ILE A 371 7.23 5.06 23.76
CA ILE A 371 6.89 4.95 22.33
C ILE A 371 7.73 5.91 21.49
N GLN A 372 7.93 7.15 21.94
CA GLN A 372 8.74 8.14 21.26
C GLN A 372 10.20 7.69 21.17
N GLU A 373 10.75 7.12 22.25
CA GLU A 373 12.07 6.48 22.24
C GLU A 373 12.12 5.32 21.24
N LYS A 374 11.14 4.39 21.27
CA LYS A 374 11.07 3.30 20.28
C LYS A 374 11.01 3.81 18.85
N LYS A 375 10.33 4.92 18.59
CA LYS A 375 10.24 5.56 17.26
C LYS A 375 11.61 6.10 16.84
N GLN A 376 12.32 6.80 17.75
CA GLN A 376 13.69 7.27 17.50
C GLN A 376 14.67 6.12 17.21
N PHE A 377 14.59 5.00 17.96
CA PHE A 377 15.48 3.86 17.73
C PHE A 377 15.12 3.02 16.50
N THR A 378 13.85 3.00 16.08
CA THR A 378 13.41 2.21 14.92
C THR A 378 13.65 2.95 13.60
N PHE A 379 13.66 4.29 13.61
CA PHE A 379 13.84 5.14 12.43
C PHE A 379 14.89 6.21 12.70
N PRO A 380 16.19 5.84 12.79
CA PRO A 380 17.27 6.78 13.01
C PRO A 380 17.47 7.77 11.86
#